data_AF-A0A8J5X9W3-F1
#
_entry.id   AF-A0A8J5X9W3-F1
#
_cell.length_a   1.000
_cell.length_b   1.000
_cell.length_c   1.000
_cell.angle_alpha   90.00
_cell.angle_beta   90.00
_cell.angle_gamma   90.00
#
_symmetry.space_group_name_H-M   'P 1'
#
loop_
_entity.id
_entity.type
_entity.pdbx_description
1 polymer ?
#
loop_
_entity_poly.entity_id
_entity_poly.type
_entity_poly.pdbx_seq_one_letter_code
_entity_poly.pdbx_strand_id
1 'polypeptide(L)'
;MIISFEHVLSALPTQLLEGLLVVDVLSVKLLPKAAMLRALPASCDIVCSHPMFGPESGKHGWRDLPFVYDAVRVRDRHRFCRFLALWEEQFVTHLTGRVLGKLALRSTPINTRGFESLLALIDSTSADSFDLFYALYAHNPNSTEQLTMYAQALESLRAELLAFKGDVPAAVTR
;
A
#
# COMPACT_ATOMS: atom_id res chain seq x y z
N MET A 1 8.26 -19.42 16.89
CA MET A 1 8.20 -17.97 16.59
C MET A 1 7.33 -17.18 17.57
N ILE A 2 6.16 -17.68 17.98
CA ILE A 2 5.30 -16.98 18.97
C ILE A 2 5.86 -17.07 20.39
N ILE A 3 6.36 -18.24 20.81
CA ILE A 3 6.86 -18.48 22.17
C ILE A 3 8.07 -17.60 22.50
N SER A 4 8.89 -17.29 21.50
CA SER A 4 10.03 -16.37 21.64
C SER A 4 9.62 -14.90 21.72
N PHE A 5 8.43 -14.53 21.23
CA PHE A 5 8.00 -13.14 21.20
C PHE A 5 7.74 -12.58 22.60
N GLU A 6 7.07 -13.34 23.47
CA GLU A 6 6.87 -12.94 24.87
C GLU A 6 8.19 -12.82 25.62
N HIS A 7 9.13 -13.74 25.36
CA HIS A 7 10.46 -13.70 25.95
C HIS A 7 11.24 -12.45 25.50
N VAL A 8 11.20 -12.12 24.20
CA VAL A 8 11.82 -10.89 23.67
C VAL A 8 11.19 -9.65 24.30
N LEU A 9 9.86 -9.57 24.37
CA LEU A 9 9.17 -8.45 25.02
C LEU A 9 9.57 -8.30 26.50
N SER A 10 9.75 -9.41 27.21
CA SER A 10 10.17 -9.39 28.62
C SER A 10 11.64 -8.99 28.83
N ALA A 11 12.49 -9.23 27.82
CA ALA A 11 13.91 -8.87 27.86
C ALA A 11 14.17 -7.42 27.42
N LEU A 12 13.19 -6.77 26.77
CA LEU A 12 13.32 -5.38 26.35
C LEU A 12 13.17 -4.44 27.55
N PRO A 13 14.05 -3.44 27.71
CA PRO A 13 13.88 -2.38 28.70
C PRO A 13 12.70 -1.50 28.28
N THR A 14 11.52 -1.81 28.81
CA THR A 14 10.23 -1.22 28.41
C THR A 14 10.18 0.30 28.58
N GLN A 15 10.97 0.86 29.49
CA GLN A 15 11.11 2.32 29.67
C GLN A 15 11.61 3.02 28.40
N LEU A 16 12.44 2.36 27.58
CA LEU A 16 12.92 2.92 26.32
C LEU A 16 11.83 2.97 25.24
N LEU A 17 10.74 2.23 25.44
CA LEU A 17 9.63 2.18 24.49
C LEU A 17 8.56 3.24 24.80
N GLU A 18 8.68 3.95 25.92
CA GLU A 18 7.69 4.93 26.34
C GLU A 18 7.42 5.99 25.28
N GLY A 19 6.13 6.19 24.99
CA GLY A 19 5.69 7.15 23.99
C GLY A 19 6.09 6.79 22.56
N LEU A 20 6.52 5.55 22.27
CA LEU A 20 6.77 5.04 20.91
C LEU A 20 5.53 4.37 20.30
N LEU A 21 5.56 4.17 18.98
CA LEU A 21 4.65 3.28 18.26
C LEU A 21 5.37 1.94 18.07
N VAL A 22 4.83 0.88 18.68
CA VAL A 22 5.33 -0.49 18.53
C VAL A 22 4.43 -1.25 17.56
N VAL A 23 5.05 -1.84 16.54
CA VAL A 23 4.34 -2.59 15.50
C VAL A 23 4.87 -4.02 15.44
N ASP A 24 3.98 -5.00 15.58
CA ASP A 24 4.32 -6.40 15.32
C ASP A 24 3.98 -6.76 13.87
N VAL A 25 4.73 -7.71 13.28
CA VAL A 25 4.51 -8.22 11.90
C VAL A 25 4.21 -9.73 11.89
N LEU A 26 3.86 -10.32 13.04
CA LEU A 26 3.64 -11.75 13.17
C LEU A 26 2.39 -12.20 12.41
N SER A 27 2.43 -13.41 11.88
CA SER A 27 1.33 -13.99 11.11
C SER A 27 0.08 -14.31 11.94
N VAL A 28 0.17 -14.34 13.28
CA VAL A 28 -0.96 -14.52 14.18
C VAL A 28 -1.19 -13.25 15.01
N LYS A 29 -2.44 -12.87 15.29
CA LYS A 29 -2.74 -11.56 15.92
C LYS A 29 -3.19 -11.63 17.37
N LEU A 30 -3.92 -12.67 17.77
CA LEU A 30 -4.51 -12.76 19.10
C LEU A 30 -3.44 -12.81 20.21
N LEU A 31 -2.42 -13.66 20.03
CA LEU A 31 -1.38 -13.88 21.03
C LEU A 31 -0.41 -12.69 21.14
N PRO A 32 0.12 -12.12 20.04
CA PRO A 32 0.99 -10.95 20.09
C PRO A 32 0.29 -9.71 20.64
N LYS A 33 -0.98 -9.50 20.28
CA LYS A 33 -1.82 -8.42 20.84
C LYS A 33 -1.90 -8.51 22.36
N ALA A 34 -2.23 -9.68 22.89
CA ALA A 34 -2.34 -9.88 24.33
C ALA A 34 -0.99 -9.70 25.05
N ALA A 35 0.10 -10.22 24.47
CA ALA A 35 1.44 -10.06 25.01
C ALA A 35 1.89 -8.59 25.06
N MET A 36 1.72 -7.85 23.97
CA MET A 36 2.07 -6.44 23.88
C MET A 36 1.24 -5.58 24.83
N LEU A 37 -0.06 -5.84 24.96
CA LEU A 37 -0.92 -5.12 25.91
C LEU A 37 -0.49 -5.31 27.36
N ARG A 38 0.03 -6.50 27.72
CA ARG A 38 0.51 -6.79 29.08
C ARG A 38 1.90 -6.22 29.35
N ALA A 39 2.81 -6.32 28.38
CA ALA A 39 4.22 -6.02 28.58
C ALA A 39 4.59 -4.55 28.30
N LEU A 40 3.94 -3.90 27.33
CA LEU A 40 4.34 -2.56 26.89
C LEU A 40 3.73 -1.46 27.79
N PRO A 41 4.51 -0.40 28.13
CA PRO A 41 4.03 0.71 28.93
C PRO A 41 2.76 1.31 28.36
N ALA A 42 1.84 1.76 29.21
CA ALA A 42 0.56 2.34 28.80
C ALA A 42 0.70 3.58 27.90
N SER A 43 1.86 4.26 27.97
CA SER A 43 2.21 5.41 27.12
C SER A 43 2.52 5.03 25.67
N CYS A 44 2.74 3.75 25.35
CA CYS A 44 3.06 3.30 24.00
C CYS A 44 1.81 3.07 23.15
N ASP A 45 1.92 3.43 21.87
CA ASP A 45 0.98 2.99 20.84
C ASP A 45 1.34 1.59 20.35
N ILE A 46 0.33 0.80 19.99
CA ILE A 46 0.44 -0.60 19.58
C ILE A 46 -0.38 -0.81 18.31
N VAL A 47 0.28 -1.33 17.29
CA VAL A 47 -0.37 -1.82 16.05
C VAL A 47 0.04 -3.26 15.82
N CYS A 48 -0.95 -4.12 15.61
CA CYS A 48 -0.71 -5.51 15.23
C CYS A 48 -0.80 -5.68 13.73
N SER A 49 0.31 -5.89 13.04
CA SER A 49 0.33 -5.95 11.58
C SER A 49 0.77 -7.31 11.02
N HIS A 50 0.43 -7.56 9.78
CA HIS A 50 0.84 -8.74 9.03
C HIS A 50 1.07 -8.31 7.59
N PRO A 51 2.32 -8.07 7.21
CA PRO A 51 2.71 -8.11 5.82
C PRO A 51 2.43 -9.53 5.34
N MET A 52 1.45 -9.74 4.45
CA MET A 52 1.14 -11.07 3.91
C MET A 52 2.09 -11.43 2.75
N PHE A 53 3.34 -10.98 2.89
CA PHE A 53 4.44 -11.26 1.99
C PHE A 53 5.68 -11.60 2.80
N GLY A 54 6.51 -12.47 2.26
CA GLY A 54 7.75 -12.93 2.86
C GLY A 54 8.98 -12.59 2.01
N PRO A 55 10.15 -13.12 2.37
CA PRO A 55 11.42 -12.87 1.69
C PRO A 55 11.39 -13.21 0.19
N GLU A 56 10.61 -14.24 -0.20
CA GLU A 56 10.49 -14.65 -1.60
C GLU A 56 9.55 -13.75 -2.39
N SER A 57 8.38 -13.42 -1.85
CA SER A 57 7.41 -12.55 -2.54
C SER A 57 7.83 -11.07 -2.51
N GLY A 58 8.57 -10.64 -1.49
CA GLY A 58 9.11 -9.29 -1.35
C GLY A 58 10.56 -9.11 -1.83
N LYS A 59 11.13 -10.11 -2.53
CA LYS A 59 12.56 -10.17 -2.90
C LYS A 59 13.03 -8.95 -3.70
N HIS A 60 12.15 -8.39 -4.52
CA HIS A 60 12.44 -7.24 -5.39
C HIS A 60 11.82 -5.94 -4.89
N GLY A 61 11.37 -5.94 -3.63
CA GLY A 61 10.60 -4.87 -3.03
C GLY A 61 9.27 -5.37 -2.51
N TRP A 62 8.80 -4.70 -1.47
CA TRP A 62 7.50 -4.80 -0.84
C TRP A 62 6.45 -3.86 -1.45
N ARG A 63 6.80 -3.20 -2.56
CA ARG A 63 5.85 -2.43 -3.35
C ARG A 63 4.81 -3.41 -3.87
N ASP A 64 3.55 -3.05 -3.70
CA ASP A 64 2.38 -3.77 -4.14
C ASP A 64 2.08 -5.08 -3.38
N LEU A 65 2.55 -5.25 -2.13
CA LEU A 65 2.30 -6.47 -1.36
C LEU A 65 1.31 -6.26 -0.19
N PRO A 66 0.56 -7.31 0.23
CA PRO A 66 -0.53 -7.16 1.19
C PRO A 66 -0.04 -6.76 2.56
N PHE A 67 -0.77 -5.87 3.21
CA PHE A 67 -0.51 -5.53 4.60
C PHE A 67 -1.81 -5.34 5.36
N VAL A 68 -2.01 -6.14 6.40
CA VAL A 68 -3.20 -6.11 7.25
C VAL A 68 -2.79 -5.67 8.64
N TYR A 69 -3.51 -4.71 9.22
CA TYR A 69 -3.23 -4.21 10.56
C TYR A 69 -4.47 -4.14 11.46
N ASP A 70 -4.24 -4.20 12.77
CA ASP A 70 -5.21 -3.95 13.84
C ASP A 70 -4.65 -2.83 14.73
N ALA A 71 -5.38 -1.72 14.84
CA ALA A 71 -5.02 -0.56 15.66
C ALA A 71 -5.37 -0.82 17.14
N VAL A 72 -4.54 -1.61 17.81
CA VAL A 72 -4.78 -2.12 19.17
C VAL A 72 -4.86 -1.02 20.22
N ARG A 73 -3.91 -0.09 20.20
CA ARG A 73 -3.87 1.07 21.13
C ARG A 73 -3.22 2.24 20.41
N VAL A 74 -3.98 3.27 20.07
CA VAL A 74 -3.46 4.45 19.37
C VAL A 74 -3.89 5.71 20.11
N ARG A 75 -2.91 6.43 20.66
CA ARG A 75 -3.04 7.71 21.37
C ARG A 75 -2.57 8.85 20.48
N ASP A 76 -1.43 8.69 19.80
CA ASP A 76 -0.90 9.65 18.84
C ASP A 76 -1.36 9.27 17.42
N ARG A 77 -2.53 9.80 17.03
CA ARG A 77 -3.09 9.57 15.69
C ARG A 77 -2.17 10.08 14.58
N HIS A 78 -1.41 11.14 14.80
CA HIS A 78 -0.54 11.70 13.77
C HIS A 78 0.60 10.72 13.42
N ARG A 79 1.21 10.12 14.44
CA ARG A 79 2.23 9.08 14.24
C ARG A 79 1.70 7.83 13.57
N PHE A 80 0.51 7.40 13.99
CA PHE A 80 -0.18 6.28 13.36
C PHE A 80 -0.50 6.56 11.89
N CYS A 81 -1.06 7.73 11.57
CA CYS A 81 -1.33 8.12 10.19
C CYS A 81 -0.05 8.22 9.35
N ARG A 82 1.07 8.73 9.88
CA ARG A 82 2.35 8.70 9.13
C ARG A 82 2.83 7.29 8.83
N PHE A 83 2.65 6.36 9.77
CA PHE A 83 2.95 4.95 9.54
C PHE A 83 2.02 4.36 8.46
N LEU A 84 0.72 4.69 8.50
CA LEU A 84 -0.26 4.24 7.51
C LEU A 84 -0.12 4.90 6.14
N ALA A 85 0.35 6.14 6.06
CA ALA A 85 0.55 6.87 4.82
C ALA A 85 1.58 6.18 3.91
N LEU A 86 2.53 5.43 4.49
CA LEU A 86 3.43 4.55 3.74
C LEU A 86 2.66 3.49 2.91
N TRP A 87 1.43 3.16 3.32
CA TRP A 87 0.57 2.16 2.69
C TRP A 87 -0.51 2.78 1.79
N GLU A 88 -0.87 4.04 1.99
CA GLU A 88 -1.81 4.77 1.11
C GLU A 88 -1.30 4.85 -0.34
N GLU A 89 0.01 5.00 -0.51
CA GLU A 89 0.67 4.97 -1.82
C GLU A 89 0.46 3.62 -2.54
N GLN A 90 0.29 2.52 -1.79
CA GLN A 90 0.14 1.17 -2.36
C GLN A 90 -1.22 1.01 -3.03
N PHE A 91 -2.30 1.48 -2.42
CA PHE A 91 -3.64 1.35 -3.01
C PHE A 91 -3.73 2.06 -4.37
N VAL A 92 -3.20 3.29 -4.47
CA VAL A 92 -3.18 4.05 -5.74
C VAL A 92 -2.31 3.36 -6.80
N THR A 93 -1.17 2.79 -6.39
CA THR A 93 -0.26 2.06 -7.29
C THR A 93 -0.94 0.83 -7.89
N HIS A 94 -1.57 -0.02 -7.07
CA HIS A 94 -2.34 -1.17 -7.55
C HIS A 94 -3.58 -0.79 -8.36
N LEU A 95 -4.31 0.24 -7.93
CA LEU A 95 -5.48 0.72 -8.66
C LEU A 95 -5.08 1.11 -10.08
N THR A 96 -3.99 1.87 -10.22
CA THR A 96 -3.43 2.28 -11.51
C THR A 96 -2.99 1.08 -12.33
N GLY A 97 -2.16 0.20 -11.79
CA GLY A 97 -1.67 -0.98 -12.49
C GLY A 97 -2.80 -1.90 -12.99
N ARG A 98 -3.84 -2.13 -12.18
CA ARG A 98 -5.01 -2.93 -12.58
C ARG A 98 -5.91 -2.24 -13.61
N VAL A 99 -6.07 -0.91 -13.56
CA VAL A 99 -6.76 -0.16 -14.61
C VAL A 99 -5.99 -0.26 -15.92
N LEU A 100 -4.67 -0.09 -15.90
CA LEU A 100 -3.83 -0.27 -17.08
C LEU A 100 -3.88 -1.71 -17.62
N GLY A 101 -3.91 -2.71 -16.74
CA GLY A 101 -4.09 -4.12 -17.11
C GLY A 101 -5.41 -4.38 -17.85
N LYS A 102 -6.48 -3.65 -17.51
CA LYS A 102 -7.76 -3.72 -18.24
C LYS A 102 -7.68 -3.17 -19.67
N LEU A 103 -6.70 -2.33 -19.97
CA LEU A 103 -6.44 -1.84 -21.34
C LEU A 103 -5.73 -2.89 -22.22
N ALA A 104 -5.29 -4.02 -21.63
CA ALA A 104 -4.60 -5.10 -22.33
C ALA A 104 -3.38 -4.62 -23.14
N LEU A 105 -2.58 -3.72 -22.54
CA LEU A 105 -1.36 -3.18 -23.14
C LEU A 105 -0.36 -4.31 -23.44
N ARG A 106 0.37 -4.19 -24.56
CA ARG A 106 1.36 -5.18 -24.99
C ARG A 106 2.68 -4.50 -25.30
N SER A 107 3.77 -5.20 -24.99
CA SER A 107 5.12 -4.82 -25.41
C SER A 107 5.22 -4.76 -26.93
N THR A 108 6.01 -3.81 -27.43
CA THR A 108 6.30 -3.59 -28.85
C THR A 108 7.81 -3.48 -29.07
N PRO A 109 8.31 -3.66 -30.32
CA PRO A 109 9.74 -3.49 -30.61
C PRO A 109 10.29 -2.07 -30.38
N ILE A 110 9.42 -1.07 -30.20
CA ILE A 110 9.77 0.36 -30.10
C ILE A 110 9.28 0.97 -28.79
N ASN A 111 9.23 0.18 -27.71
CA ASN A 111 8.83 0.69 -26.41
C ASN A 111 9.71 1.88 -25.99
N THR A 112 9.06 2.89 -25.42
CA THR A 112 9.77 3.94 -24.70
C THR A 112 10.07 3.46 -23.27
N ARG A 113 11.08 4.01 -22.62
CA ARG A 113 11.37 3.70 -21.20
C ARG A 113 10.17 3.94 -20.29
N GLY A 114 9.37 4.97 -20.58
CA GLY A 114 8.16 5.25 -19.82
C GLY A 114 7.12 4.13 -19.98
N PHE A 115 6.94 3.63 -21.20
CA PHE A 115 6.03 2.52 -21.46
C PHE A 115 6.51 1.20 -20.85
N GLU A 116 7.82 0.94 -20.85
CA GLU A 116 8.42 -0.20 -20.14
C GLU A 116 8.09 -0.16 -18.63
N SER A 117 8.18 1.00 -17.99
CA SER A 117 7.79 1.17 -16.59
C SER A 117 6.30 0.88 -16.35
N LEU A 118 5.43 1.25 -17.30
CA LEU A 118 3.99 0.94 -17.20
C LEU A 118 3.73 -0.57 -17.32
N LEU A 119 4.41 -1.26 -18.24
CA LEU A 119 4.31 -2.71 -18.38
C LEU A 119 4.83 -3.41 -17.11
N ALA A 120 5.96 -2.96 -16.56
CA ALA A 120 6.49 -3.49 -15.30
C ALA A 120 5.53 -3.28 -14.12
N LEU A 121 4.84 -2.13 -14.07
CA LEU A 121 3.80 -1.86 -13.06
C LEU A 121 2.57 -2.78 -13.23
N ILE A 122 2.14 -3.05 -14.47
CA ILE A 122 1.06 -4.00 -14.73
C ILE A 122 1.48 -5.39 -14.23
N ASP A 123 2.68 -5.82 -14.59
CA ASP A 123 3.20 -7.14 -14.22
C ASP A 123 3.31 -7.29 -12.70
N SER A 124 3.84 -6.28 -11.98
CA SER A 124 3.95 -6.32 -10.52
C SER A 124 2.57 -6.41 -9.86
N THR A 125 1.64 -5.54 -10.25
CA THR A 125 0.32 -5.42 -9.59
C THR A 125 -0.68 -6.51 -9.99
N SER A 126 -0.47 -7.16 -11.14
CA SER A 126 -1.32 -8.24 -11.67
C SER A 126 -0.83 -9.63 -11.27
N ALA A 127 0.44 -9.77 -10.89
CA ALA A 127 0.96 -10.99 -10.27
C ALA A 127 0.27 -11.28 -8.92
N ASP A 128 -0.23 -10.23 -8.26
CA ASP A 128 -0.97 -10.35 -7.01
C ASP A 128 -2.42 -10.78 -7.19
N SER A 129 -2.95 -11.49 -6.18
CA SER A 129 -4.33 -11.94 -6.18
C SER A 129 -5.32 -10.77 -6.08
N PHE A 130 -6.55 -10.98 -6.58
CA PHE A 130 -7.64 -10.03 -6.35
C PHE A 130 -8.00 -9.93 -4.86
N ASP A 131 -7.83 -10.98 -4.06
CA ASP A 131 -8.05 -10.95 -2.61
C ASP A 131 -7.14 -9.92 -1.92
N LEU A 132 -5.87 -9.84 -2.33
CA LEU A 132 -4.95 -8.79 -1.89
C LEU A 132 -5.52 -7.41 -2.25
N PHE A 133 -5.87 -7.20 -3.51
CA PHE A 133 -6.39 -5.91 -3.96
C PHE A 133 -7.67 -5.50 -3.21
N TYR A 134 -8.56 -6.44 -2.94
CA TYR A 134 -9.75 -6.21 -2.12
C TYR A 134 -9.42 -5.92 -0.66
N ALA A 135 -8.38 -6.53 -0.09
CA ALA A 135 -7.92 -6.20 1.25
C ALA A 135 -7.37 -4.76 1.32
N LEU A 136 -6.60 -4.31 0.33
CA LEU A 136 -6.14 -2.92 0.23
C LEU A 136 -7.31 -1.95 0.11
N TYR A 137 -8.39 -2.32 -0.57
CA TYR A 137 -9.60 -1.53 -0.62
C TYR A 137 -10.38 -1.55 0.72
N ALA A 138 -10.67 -2.72 1.26
CA ALA A 138 -11.56 -2.89 2.41
C ALA A 138 -10.93 -2.43 3.74
N HIS A 139 -9.61 -2.48 3.88
CA HIS A 139 -8.91 -2.19 5.13
C HIS A 139 -8.08 -0.90 5.12
N ASN A 140 -8.01 -0.19 4.00
CA ASN A 140 -7.51 1.19 3.95
C ASN A 140 -8.70 2.14 4.16
N PRO A 141 -8.76 2.89 5.28
CA PRO A 141 -9.86 3.81 5.56
C PRO A 141 -10.02 4.92 4.50
N ASN A 142 -8.96 5.19 3.74
CA ASN A 142 -8.91 6.24 2.72
C ASN A 142 -9.18 5.72 1.30
N SER A 143 -9.32 4.41 1.10
CA SER A 143 -9.44 3.79 -0.23
C SER A 143 -10.63 4.31 -1.04
N THR A 144 -11.76 4.58 -0.38
CA THR A 144 -12.98 5.04 -1.04
C THR A 144 -12.84 6.47 -1.55
N GLU A 145 -12.24 7.34 -0.74
CA GLU A 145 -11.92 8.71 -1.14
C GLU A 145 -10.88 8.72 -2.26
N GLN A 146 -9.81 7.94 -2.11
CA GLN A 146 -8.76 7.81 -3.14
C GLN A 146 -9.31 7.30 -4.47
N LEU A 147 -10.19 6.29 -4.46
CA LEU A 147 -10.85 5.80 -5.67
C LEU A 147 -11.73 6.88 -6.32
N THR A 148 -12.46 7.64 -5.51
CA THR A 148 -13.31 8.75 -5.98
C THR A 148 -12.47 9.84 -6.64
N MET A 149 -11.39 10.27 -5.98
CA MET A 149 -10.46 11.27 -6.51
C MET A 149 -9.80 10.79 -7.81
N TYR A 150 -9.38 9.52 -7.87
CA TYR A 150 -8.79 8.93 -9.06
C TYR A 150 -9.74 8.98 -10.26
N ALA A 151 -11.00 8.57 -10.05
CA ALA A 151 -12.03 8.60 -11.09
C ALA A 151 -12.33 10.03 -11.57
N GLN A 152 -12.44 10.98 -10.63
CA GLN A 152 -12.66 12.39 -10.96
C GLN A 152 -11.50 12.99 -11.77
N ALA A 153 -10.25 12.69 -11.41
CA ALA A 153 -9.08 13.15 -12.14
C ALA A 153 -9.07 12.62 -13.59
N LEU A 154 -9.40 11.33 -13.77
CA LEU A 154 -9.49 10.74 -15.11
C LEU A 154 -10.60 11.38 -15.95
N GLU A 155 -11.79 11.60 -15.38
CA GLU A 155 -12.90 12.20 -16.11
C GLU A 155 -12.66 13.69 -16.42
N SER A 156 -12.03 14.43 -15.50
CA SER A 156 -11.60 15.82 -15.75
C SER A 156 -10.65 15.90 -16.94
N LEU A 157 -9.60 15.06 -16.93
CA LEU A 157 -8.62 15.03 -18.02
C LEU A 157 -9.26 14.61 -19.35
N ARG A 158 -10.18 13.64 -19.31
CA ARG A 158 -10.97 13.25 -20.49
C ARG A 158 -11.77 14.43 -21.04
N ALA A 159 -12.43 15.19 -20.19
CA ALA A 159 -13.20 16.37 -20.61
C ALA A 159 -12.30 17.43 -21.25
N GLU A 160 -11.13 17.70 -20.66
CA GLU A 160 -10.11 18.62 -21.22
C GLU A 160 -9.65 18.17 -22.61
N LEU A 161 -9.33 16.87 -22.78
CA LEU A 161 -8.90 16.32 -24.07
C LEU A 161 -9.98 16.40 -25.14
N LEU A 162 -11.26 16.19 -24.78
CA LEU A 162 -12.38 16.30 -25.71
C LEU A 162 -12.73 17.76 -26.05
N ALA A 163 -12.47 18.69 -25.14
CA ALA A 163 -12.63 20.12 -25.35
C ALA A 163 -11.46 20.74 -26.14
N PHE A 164 -10.32 20.06 -26.22
CA PHE A 164 -9.14 20.54 -26.93
C PHE A 164 -9.40 20.63 -28.44
N LYS A 165 -9.60 21.86 -28.93
CA LYS A 165 -9.62 22.19 -30.35
C LYS A 165 -8.20 22.60 -30.76
N GLY A 166 -7.35 21.63 -31.06
CA GLY A 166 -6.02 21.95 -31.61
C GLY A 166 -6.14 22.61 -32.98
N ASP A 167 -5.50 23.75 -33.19
CA ASP A 167 -5.15 24.21 -34.53
C ASP A 167 -4.12 23.23 -35.09
N VAL A 168 -4.57 22.27 -35.89
CA VAL A 168 -3.67 21.41 -36.68
C VAL A 168 -3.09 22.31 -37.78
N PRO A 169 -1.78 22.61 -37.80
CA PRO A 169 -1.19 23.28 -38.95
C PRO A 169 -1.45 22.39 -40.17
N ALA A 170 -2.07 22.95 -41.22
CA ALA A 170 -2.33 22.23 -42.46
C ALA A 170 -1.05 21.51 -42.89
N ALA A 171 -1.16 20.19 -43.08
CA ALA A 171 -0.04 19.32 -43.40
C ALA A 171 0.83 19.96 -44.50
N VAL A 172 2.13 20.10 -44.22
CA VAL A 172 3.12 20.49 -45.23
C VAL A 172 3.02 19.45 -46.35
N THR A 173 2.41 19.85 -47.45
CA THR A 173 2.22 18.99 -48.61
C THR A 173 3.47 19.11 -49.45
N ARG A 174 4.22 17.99 -49.52
CA ARG A 174 5.38 17.69 -50.38
C ARG A 174 6.74 18.25 -49.96
#